data_AF-A0A1C6VC91-F1
#
_entry.id   AF-A0A1C6VC91-F1
#
_cell.length_a   1.000
_cell.length_b   1.000
_cell.length_c   1.000
_cell.angle_alpha   90.00
_cell.angle_beta   90.00
_cell.angle_gamma   90.00
#
_symmetry.space_group_name_H-M   'P 1'
#
loop_
_entity.id
_entity.type
_entity.pdbx_description
1 polymer ?
#
loop_
_entity_poly.entity_id
_entity_poly.type
_entity_poly.pdbx_seq_one_letter_code
_entity_poly.pdbx_strand_id
1 'polypeptide(L)'
;MSRERFVVHLPVLAADLATARRFARAITRAVGFLPDVDRGETTVSAEDAQFVRHRVFCDSLLDGGHRCGRTADHDGPCVPLDQQ
;
A
#
# COMPACT_ATOMS: atom_id res chain seq x y z
N MET A 1 13.43 16.28 -17.11
CA MET A 1 12.08 16.77 -16.78
C MET A 1 11.73 16.28 -15.39
N SER A 2 11.18 17.13 -14.53
CA SER A 2 10.68 16.71 -13.21
C SER A 2 9.47 15.80 -13.38
N ARG A 3 9.35 14.77 -12.54
CA ARG A 3 8.16 13.91 -12.47
C ARG A 3 7.24 14.43 -11.38
N GLU A 4 5.93 14.29 -11.60
CA GLU A 4 4.88 14.65 -10.64
C GLU A 4 4.20 13.39 -10.09
N ARG A 5 3.64 13.48 -8.87
CA ARG A 5 2.90 12.36 -8.27
C ARG A 5 1.42 12.48 -8.62
N PHE A 6 0.85 11.40 -9.12
CA PHE A 6 -0.58 11.28 -9.40
C PHE A 6 -1.15 10.07 -8.64
N VAL A 7 -2.46 10.08 -8.40
CA VAL A 7 -3.19 8.98 -7.75
C VAL A 7 -4.20 8.41 -8.74
N VAL A 8 -4.20 7.09 -8.88
CA VAL A 8 -5.18 6.36 -9.69
C VAL A 8 -6.22 5.76 -8.73
N HIS A 9 -7.49 6.12 -8.91
CA HIS A 9 -8.59 5.54 -8.16
C HIS A 9 -9.15 4.33 -8.91
N LEU A 10 -9.17 3.18 -8.24
CA LEU A 10 -9.76 1.94 -8.76
C LEU A 10 -10.79 1.44 -7.74
N PRO A 11 -12.09 1.74 -7.93
CA PRO A 11 -13.13 1.33 -7.00
C PRO A 11 -13.26 -0.20 -6.93
N VAL A 12 -13.53 -0.71 -5.73
CA VAL A 12 -13.82 -2.13 -5.49
C VAL A 12 -15.00 -2.24 -4.53
N LEU A 13 -15.86 -3.24 -4.75
CA LEU A 13 -16.88 -3.58 -3.77
C LEU A 13 -16.28 -4.47 -2.69
N ALA A 14 -16.40 -4.06 -1.43
CA ALA A 14 -15.91 -4.79 -0.29
C ALA A 14 -16.90 -4.67 0.87
N ALA A 15 -17.08 -5.74 1.64
CA ALA A 15 -17.96 -5.74 2.81
C ALA A 15 -17.43 -4.84 3.94
N ASP A 16 -16.10 -4.68 4.02
CA ASP A 16 -15.41 -3.94 5.06
C ASP A 16 -14.01 -3.46 4.61
N LEU A 17 -13.38 -2.64 5.46
CA LEU A 17 -12.02 -2.14 5.25
C LEU A 17 -10.98 -3.27 5.16
N ALA A 18 -11.15 -4.34 5.93
CA ALA A 18 -10.21 -5.46 5.92
C ALA A 18 -10.18 -6.14 4.54
N THR A 19 -11.35 -6.35 3.94
CA THR A 19 -11.56 -6.90 2.60
C THR A 19 -11.04 -5.94 1.53
N ALA A 20 -11.32 -4.64 1.65
CA ALA A 20 -10.76 -3.62 0.76
C ALA A 20 -9.23 -3.62 0.77
N ARG A 21 -8.60 -3.72 1.95
CA ARG A 21 -7.14 -3.90 2.09
C ARG A 21 -6.65 -5.18 1.40
N ARG A 22 -7.42 -6.28 1.38
CA ARG A 22 -7.04 -7.51 0.65
C ARG A 22 -7.02 -7.29 -0.86
N PHE A 23 -8.05 -6.65 -1.41
CA PHE A 23 -8.08 -6.29 -2.84
C PHE A 23 -6.91 -5.39 -3.21
N ALA A 24 -6.66 -4.34 -2.42
CA ALA A 24 -5.54 -3.44 -2.68
C ALA A 24 -4.19 -4.18 -2.67
N ARG A 25 -3.95 -5.11 -1.73
CA ARG A 25 -2.72 -5.93 -1.76
C ARG A 25 -2.60 -6.76 -3.03
N ALA A 26 -3.70 -7.39 -3.48
CA ALA A 26 -3.69 -8.20 -4.69
C ALA A 26 -3.41 -7.34 -5.93
N ILE A 27 -4.07 -6.19 -6.06
CA ILE A 27 -3.87 -5.22 -7.14
C ILE A 27 -2.43 -4.71 -7.14
N THR A 28 -1.91 -4.26 -5.99
CA THR A 28 -0.52 -3.77 -5.85
C THR A 28 0.51 -4.85 -6.19
N ARG A 29 0.22 -6.14 -5.95
CA ARG A 29 1.07 -7.26 -6.40
C ARG A 29 0.98 -7.45 -7.91
N ALA A 30 -0.23 -7.42 -8.48
CA ALA A 30 -0.45 -7.61 -9.91
C ALA A 30 0.23 -6.52 -10.76
N VAL A 31 0.26 -5.27 -10.30
CA VAL A 31 0.90 -4.14 -10.99
C VAL A 31 2.37 -3.93 -10.60
N GLY A 32 2.96 -4.86 -9.83
CA GLY A 32 4.31 -4.70 -9.28
C GLY A 32 5.44 -4.65 -10.32
N PHE A 33 5.16 -4.93 -11.58
CA PHE A 33 6.09 -4.79 -12.70
C PHE A 33 6.23 -3.35 -13.22
N LEU A 34 5.37 -2.42 -12.77
CA LEU A 34 5.44 -1.02 -13.16
C LEU A 34 6.46 -0.28 -12.27
N PRO A 35 7.58 0.22 -12.83
CA PRO A 35 8.69 0.75 -12.04
C PRO A 35 8.36 2.05 -11.28
N ASP A 36 7.37 2.80 -11.76
CA ASP A 36 6.98 4.10 -11.20
C ASP A 36 5.80 4.00 -10.20
N VAL A 37 5.34 2.79 -9.88
CA VAL A 37 4.31 2.55 -8.88
C VAL A 37 4.94 2.36 -7.51
N ASP A 38 4.69 3.30 -6.60
CA ASP A 38 5.08 3.17 -5.20
C ASP A 38 4.12 2.26 -4.45
N ARG A 39 4.53 1.00 -4.30
CA ARG A 39 3.73 -0.06 -3.67
C ARG A 39 3.60 0.16 -2.16
N GLY A 40 4.64 0.68 -1.51
CA GLY A 40 4.67 0.92 -0.06
C GLY A 40 3.65 1.99 0.34
N GLU A 41 3.45 2.98 -0.53
CA GLU A 41 2.49 4.06 -0.29
C GLU A 41 1.02 3.72 -0.59
N THR A 42 0.70 2.46 -0.92
CA THR A 42 -0.68 2.04 -1.19
C THR A 42 -1.60 2.32 0.01
N THR A 43 -2.69 3.03 -0.26
CA THR A 43 -3.77 3.31 0.71
C THR A 43 -5.13 2.94 0.15
N VAL A 44 -6.08 2.60 1.02
CA VAL A 44 -7.51 2.46 0.70
C VAL A 44 -8.31 3.47 1.50
N SER A 45 -9.46 3.87 0.96
CA SER A 45 -10.40 4.78 1.58
C SER A 45 -11.82 4.36 1.20
N ALA A 46 -12.81 4.80 1.97
CA ALA A 46 -14.19 4.73 1.51
C ALA A 46 -14.39 5.70 0.33
N GLU A 47 -15.25 5.34 -0.61
CA GLU A 47 -15.48 6.11 -1.85
C GLU A 47 -15.88 7.56 -1.56
N ASP A 48 -16.76 7.77 -0.58
CA ASP A 48 -17.23 9.10 -0.16
C ASP A 48 -16.32 9.80 0.87
N ALA A 49 -15.21 9.16 1.27
CA ALA A 49 -14.29 9.69 2.29
C ALA A 49 -12.82 9.48 1.87
N GLN A 50 -12.48 9.86 0.64
CA GLN A 50 -11.17 9.58 0.06
C GLN A 50 -9.99 10.23 0.79
N PHE A 51 -10.24 11.31 1.54
CA PHE A 51 -9.25 11.95 2.40
C PHE A 51 -8.86 11.09 3.62
N VAL A 52 -9.70 10.13 4.00
CA VAL A 52 -9.43 9.16 5.08
C VAL A 52 -8.67 7.98 4.50
N ARG A 53 -7.34 8.07 4.55
CA ARG A 53 -6.44 7.06 3.95
C ARG A 53 -6.02 6.02 4.97
N HIS A 54 -6.40 4.77 4.72
CA HIS A 54 -5.93 3.62 5.49
C HIS A 54 -4.76 2.95 4.76
N ARG A 55 -3.63 2.81 5.44
CA ARG A 55 -2.45 2.12 4.90
C ARG A 55 -2.76 0.65 4.62
N VAL A 56 -2.19 0.13 3.53
CA VAL A 56 -2.28 -1.28 3.15
C VAL A 56 -1.04 -2.06 3.62
N PHE A 57 0.12 -1.44 3.51
CA PHE A 57 1.41 -1.93 4.00
C PHE A 57 1.88 -1.07 5.17
N CYS A 58 2.75 -1.63 6.01
CA CYS A 58 3.39 -0.86 7.07
C CYS A 58 4.24 0.25 6.47
N ASP A 59 5.17 -0.11 5.58
CA ASP A 59 5.99 0.83 4.83
C ASP A 59 6.78 1.81 5.74
N SER A 60 7.00 1.43 7.01
CA SER A 60 7.91 2.15 7.90
C SER A 60 9.32 2.10 7.35
N LEU A 61 10.02 3.24 7.42
CA LEU A 61 11.43 3.33 7.09
C LEU A 61 12.24 2.57 8.15
N LEU A 62 13.11 1.67 7.68
CA LEU A 62 14.02 0.87 8.48
C LEU A 62 15.45 1.41 8.35
N ASP A 63 16.30 0.97 9.25
CA ASP A 63 17.74 1.23 9.16
C ASP A 63 18.28 0.73 7.81
N GLY A 64 19.20 1.51 7.22
CA GLY A 64 19.74 1.22 5.88
C GLY A 64 18.85 1.68 4.72
N GLY A 65 17.74 2.38 4.99
CA GLY A 65 16.89 2.98 3.95
C GLY A 65 15.89 2.01 3.32
N HIS A 66 15.80 0.77 3.82
CA HIS A 66 14.76 -0.19 3.42
C HIS A 66 13.40 0.21 4.00
N ARG A 67 12.33 -0.34 3.43
CA ARG A 67 10.96 -0.18 3.94
C ARG A 67 10.41 -1.51 4.43
N CYS A 68 9.58 -1.46 5.46
CA CYS A 68 8.93 -2.66 6.01
C CYS A 68 7.99 -3.29 4.98
N GLY A 69 8.18 -4.59 4.71
CA GLY A 69 7.37 -5.34 3.75
C GLY A 69 6.05 -5.90 4.29
N ARG A 70 5.79 -5.77 5.60
CA ARG A 70 4.60 -6.35 6.24
C ARG A 70 3.34 -5.55 5.93
N THR A 71 2.17 -6.16 6.18
CA THR A 71 0.88 -5.47 6.09
C THR A 71 0.79 -4.35 7.13
N ALA A 72 -0.06 -3.35 6.88
CA ALA A 72 -0.37 -2.35 7.90
C ALA A 72 -0.87 -3.02 9.19
N ASP A 73 -0.57 -2.39 10.33
CA ASP A 73 -1.00 -2.84 11.66
C ASP A 73 -0.54 -4.26 12.02
N HIS A 74 0.60 -4.72 11.47
CA HIS A 74 1.14 -6.05 11.79
C HIS A 74 1.65 -6.12 13.23
N ASP A 75 1.53 -7.29 13.83
CA ASP A 75 2.20 -7.60 15.09
C ASP A 75 3.70 -7.85 14.88
N GLY A 76 4.48 -7.71 15.95
CA GLY A 76 5.92 -7.96 15.96
C GLY A 76 6.77 -6.92 15.20
N PRO A 77 8.09 -7.12 15.12
CA PRO A 77 9.01 -6.13 14.56
C PRO A 77 8.83 -5.96 13.05
N CYS A 78 9.15 -4.77 12.56
CA CYS A 78 9.24 -4.51 11.12
C CYS A 78 10.38 -5.34 10.50
N VAL A 79 10.19 -5.79 9.26
CA VAL A 79 11.21 -6.54 8.49
C VAL A 79 11.31 -5.98 7.07
N PRO A 80 12.51 -5.93 6.47
CA PRO A 80 12.68 -5.46 5.08
C PRO A 80 11.81 -6.25 4.08
N LEU A 81 11.33 -5.56 3.04
CA LEU A 81 10.54 -6.17 1.96
C LEU A 81 11.25 -7.35 1.26
N ASP A 82 12.57 -7.35 1.29
CA ASP A 82 13.47 -8.26 0.56
C ASP A 82 13.53 -9.68 1.20
N GLN A 83 12.78 -9.91 2.29
CA GLN A 83 12.73 -11.16 3.05
C GLN A 83 11.37 -11.88 2.96
N GLN A 84 10.57 -11.63 1.91
CA GLN A 84 9.27 -12.30 1.65
C GLN A 84 9.25 -13.05 0.33
#